data_AF-A0A933C4B1-F1
#
_entry.id   AF-A0A933C4B1-F1
#
_cell.length_a   1.000
_cell.length_b   1.000
_cell.length_c   1.000
_cell.angle_alpha   90.00
_cell.angle_beta   90.00
_cell.angle_gamma   90.00
#
_symmetry.space_group_name_H-M   'P 1'
#
loop_
_entity.id
_entity.type
_entity.pdbx_description
1 polymer ?
#
loop_
_entity_poly.entity_id
_entity_poly.type
_entity_poly.pdbx_seq_one_letter_code
_entity_poly.pdbx_strand_id
1 'polypeptide(L)'
;MNCNECGVTNKEDARFCSNCGAALAAPEQVADHNEQDRKTRACPACRHDNPEEGRYCGACGVDMRRPHTIQHKHRHEQAAGKKMRGADTRLKWHPAIVVLAIIGGCAIILTLPYIFGLGSSPQQTAVEQRSVDPHVETRVTAIASRFSCSCGTCGELSLGTCTCGRAIEERTLIRNRVQAGQSDSQIVETVNSIYGFLKEEYKEQPGTKSKGKENARKSSPSDILPLSQRTSESPSFVIATQSDRTEVFSHFRCPCGQCGIDELKDCSCNHPRGAQEVKRFIDEKISEDRYAVNQLIALVEQKYGNRKY
;
A
#
# COMPACT_ATOMS: atom_id res chain seq x y z
N MET A 1 1.95 35.76 10.46
CA MET A 1 1.47 34.93 11.61
C MET A 1 2.40 33.74 11.88
N ASN A 2 2.57 33.30 13.14
CA ASN A 2 3.42 32.15 13.48
C ASN A 2 2.62 30.85 13.62
N CYS A 3 3.19 29.73 13.19
CA CYS A 3 2.58 28.42 13.33
C CYS A 3 2.71 27.90 14.78
N ASN A 4 1.60 27.52 15.41
CA ASN A 4 1.59 26.98 16.77
C ASN A 4 2.28 25.61 16.89
N GLU A 5 2.36 24.86 15.79
CA GLU A 5 2.94 23.51 15.77
C GLU A 5 4.46 23.51 15.58
N CYS A 6 5.00 24.39 14.74
CA CYS A 6 6.44 24.38 14.40
C CYS A 6 7.16 25.72 14.57
N GLY A 7 6.45 26.78 14.97
CA GLY A 7 7.03 28.10 15.24
C GLY A 7 7.40 28.93 14.00
N VAL A 8 7.29 28.39 12.79
CA VAL A 8 7.68 29.11 11.56
C VAL A 8 6.73 30.30 11.29
N THR A 9 7.30 31.42 10.86
CA THR A 9 6.55 32.60 10.45
C THR A 9 6.01 32.42 9.03
N ASN A 10 4.70 32.59 8.87
CA ASN A 10 3.98 32.51 7.61
C ASN A 10 3.35 33.85 7.25
N LYS A 11 3.00 34.02 5.97
CA LYS A 11 2.24 35.19 5.47
C LYS A 11 0.90 35.32 6.20
N GLU A 12 0.42 36.56 6.34
CA GLU A 12 -0.81 36.93 7.07
C GLU A 12 -2.07 36.22 6.52
N ASP A 13 -2.07 35.87 5.22
CA ASP A 13 -3.16 35.23 4.47
C ASP A 13 -2.98 33.71 4.27
N ALA A 14 -1.92 33.13 4.82
CA ALA A 14 -1.62 31.72 4.66
C ALA A 14 -2.63 30.85 5.44
N ARG A 15 -3.37 29.98 4.74
CA ARG A 15 -4.31 29.03 5.37
C ARG A 15 -3.63 27.82 6.00
N PHE A 16 -2.42 27.51 5.56
CA PHE A 16 -1.61 26.38 6.04
C PHE A 16 -0.16 26.81 6.22
N CYS A 17 0.52 26.18 7.17
CA CYS A 17 1.93 26.38 7.42
C CYS A 17 2.76 25.87 6.25
N SER A 18 3.59 26.73 5.68
CA SER A 18 4.49 26.40 4.57
C SER A 18 5.54 25.34 4.90
N ASN A 19 5.82 25.12 6.18
CA ASN A 19 6.82 24.15 6.64
C ASN A 19 6.21 22.81 7.06
N CYS A 20 5.20 22.81 7.93
CA CYS A 20 4.64 21.57 8.50
C CYS A 20 3.24 21.21 7.99
N GLY A 21 2.61 22.05 7.16
CA GLY A 21 1.27 21.81 6.63
C GLY A 21 0.12 22.02 7.63
N ALA A 22 0.42 22.34 8.90
CA ALA A 22 -0.61 22.60 9.90
C ALA A 22 -1.53 23.76 9.49
N ALA A 23 -2.83 23.61 9.73
CA ALA A 23 -3.80 24.68 9.47
C ALA A 23 -3.50 25.90 10.35
N LEU A 24 -3.46 27.07 9.72
CA LEU A 24 -3.26 28.34 10.39
C LEU A 24 -4.65 28.98 10.56
N ALA A 25 -4.98 29.43 11.77
CA ALA A 25 -6.27 30.04 12.05
C ALA A 25 -6.49 31.25 11.13
N ALA A 26 -7.60 31.25 10.38
CA ALA A 26 -7.89 32.29 9.40
C ALA A 26 -8.06 33.66 10.06
N PRO A 27 -7.63 34.76 9.42
CA PRO A 27 -7.88 36.09 9.93
C PRO A 27 -9.39 36.37 9.93
N GLU A 28 -9.91 36.70 11.11
CA GLU A 28 -11.24 37.23 11.32
C GLU A 28 -11.32 38.61 10.66
N GLN A 29 -11.77 38.66 9.41
CA GLN A 29 -12.25 39.88 8.80
C GLN A 29 -13.70 39.71 8.37
N VAL A 30 -14.54 40.35 9.18
CA VAL A 30 -15.80 41.03 8.88
C VAL A 30 -16.18 40.98 7.39
N ALA A 31 -17.16 40.13 7.07
CA ALA A 31 -18.06 40.32 5.94
C ALA A 31 -19.46 39.90 6.37
N ASP A 32 -20.20 40.91 6.81
CA ASP A 32 -21.65 41.02 6.70
C ASP A 32 -22.11 40.45 5.35
N HIS A 33 -22.90 39.36 5.38
CA HIS A 33 -24.15 39.18 4.64
C HIS A 33 -24.71 37.75 4.83
N ASN A 34 -25.82 37.69 5.57
CA ASN A 34 -26.96 36.78 5.37
C ASN A 34 -26.76 35.28 5.70
N GLU A 35 -26.79 34.98 7.00
CA GLU A 35 -26.83 33.64 7.60
C GLU A 35 -28.25 33.02 7.59
N GLN A 36 -29.02 33.18 6.52
CA GLN A 36 -30.44 32.79 6.55
C GLN A 36 -31.02 32.28 5.23
N ASP A 37 -30.25 31.66 4.34
CA ASP A 37 -30.83 30.75 3.32
C ASP A 37 -29.83 29.89 2.54
N ARG A 38 -28.84 29.25 3.21
CA ARG A 38 -28.01 28.26 2.51
C ARG A 38 -28.81 26.98 2.26
N LYS A 39 -29.59 26.99 1.18
CA LYS A 39 -30.27 25.81 0.65
C LYS A 39 -29.25 24.71 0.40
N THR A 40 -29.49 23.57 1.04
CA THR A 40 -28.73 22.34 0.84
C THR A 40 -29.57 21.34 0.07
N ARG A 41 -28.90 20.46 -0.67
CA ARG A 41 -29.51 19.31 -1.35
C ARG A 41 -28.75 18.04 -1.01
N ALA A 42 -29.49 16.98 -0.69
CA ALA A 42 -28.91 15.68 -0.41
C ALA A 42 -28.44 15.02 -1.72
N CYS A 43 -27.27 14.38 -1.67
CA CYS A 43 -26.75 13.61 -2.78
C CYS A 43 -27.64 12.39 -3.08
N PRO A 44 -28.06 12.16 -4.34
CA PRO A 44 -28.92 11.02 -4.68
C PRO A 44 -28.21 9.66 -4.54
N ALA A 45 -26.87 9.63 -4.54
CA ALA A 45 -26.09 8.39 -4.45
C ALA A 45 -25.73 8.01 -3.01
N CYS A 46 -25.28 8.98 -2.19
CA CYS A 46 -24.77 8.72 -0.84
C CYS A 46 -25.47 9.48 0.28
N ARG A 47 -26.48 10.31 -0.04
CA ARG A 47 -27.25 11.13 0.91
C ARG A 47 -26.46 12.19 1.70
N HIS A 48 -25.20 12.45 1.34
CA HIS A 48 -24.45 13.55 1.92
C HIS A 48 -25.09 14.89 1.56
N ASP A 49 -25.21 15.80 2.51
CA ASP A 49 -25.73 17.15 2.28
C ASP A 49 -24.69 18.02 1.60
N ASN A 50 -25.08 18.66 0.50
CA ASN A 50 -24.20 19.53 -0.28
C ASN A 50 -24.88 20.88 -0.50
N PRO A 51 -24.12 21.96 -0.71
CA PRO A 51 -24.69 23.23 -1.15
C PRO A 51 -25.46 23.06 -2.46
N GLU A 52 -26.59 23.77 -2.62
CA GLU A 52 -27.45 23.68 -3.82
C GLU A 52 -26.66 23.93 -5.12
N GLU A 53 -25.70 24.85 -5.10
CA GLU A 53 -24.85 25.21 -6.25
C GLU A 53 -23.71 24.22 -6.54
N GLY A 54 -23.46 23.27 -5.63
CA GLY A 54 -22.36 22.31 -5.75
C GLY A 54 -22.52 21.40 -6.98
N ARG A 55 -21.60 21.47 -7.94
CA ARG A 55 -21.64 20.64 -9.16
C ARG A 55 -21.42 19.15 -8.90
N TYR A 56 -20.63 18.83 -7.88
CA TYR A 56 -20.28 17.46 -7.49
C TYR A 56 -20.51 17.26 -6.00
N CYS A 57 -20.80 16.02 -5.60
CA CYS A 57 -20.89 15.66 -4.20
C CYS A 57 -19.50 15.68 -3.54
N GLY A 58 -19.33 16.42 -2.45
CA GLY A 58 -18.06 16.47 -1.69
C GLY A 58 -17.65 15.15 -1.03
N ALA A 59 -18.59 14.22 -0.85
CA ALA A 59 -18.33 12.92 -0.23
C ALA A 59 -18.08 11.78 -1.23
N CYS A 60 -18.81 11.72 -2.36
CA CYS A 60 -18.70 10.62 -3.33
C CYS A 60 -18.35 11.04 -4.76
N GLY A 61 -18.23 12.33 -5.04
CA GLY A 61 -17.83 12.86 -6.35
C GLY A 61 -18.88 12.81 -7.46
N VAL A 62 -20.10 12.30 -7.21
CA VAL A 62 -21.16 12.21 -8.23
C VAL A 62 -21.60 13.61 -8.72
N ASP A 63 -21.83 13.77 -10.03
CA ASP A 63 -22.33 15.02 -10.60
C ASP A 63 -23.81 15.22 -10.22
N MET A 64 -24.12 16.40 -9.67
CA MET A 64 -25.43 16.74 -9.12
C MET A 64 -26.23 17.73 -10.00
N ARG A 65 -25.74 18.09 -11.20
CA ARG A 65 -26.42 19.04 -12.11
C ARG A 65 -27.58 18.45 -12.90
N ARG A 66 -27.76 17.13 -12.88
CA ARG A 66 -28.82 16.46 -13.64
C ARG A 66 -29.80 15.81 -12.67
N PRO A 67 -31.12 15.99 -12.84
CA PRO A 67 -32.07 15.10 -12.19
C PRO A 67 -31.71 13.69 -12.67
N HIS A 68 -31.25 12.86 -11.72
CA HIS A 68 -31.05 11.45 -11.97
C HIS A 68 -32.44 10.86 -12.16
N THR A 69 -33.00 10.98 -13.36
CA THR A 69 -33.96 9.99 -13.82
C THR A 69 -33.20 8.69 -13.65
N ILE A 70 -33.60 7.88 -12.68
CA ILE A 70 -33.15 6.49 -12.59
C ILE A 70 -33.66 5.86 -13.87
N GLN A 71 -32.89 6.02 -14.95
CA GLN A 71 -32.96 5.11 -16.07
C GLN A 71 -32.42 3.80 -15.50
N HIS A 72 -33.34 3.03 -14.94
CA HIS A 72 -33.31 1.60 -15.12
C HIS A 72 -32.90 1.35 -16.57
N LYS A 73 -31.72 0.78 -16.76
CA LYS A 73 -31.22 0.35 -18.05
C LYS A 73 -32.05 -0.85 -18.51
N HIS A 74 -33.34 -0.64 -18.77
CA HIS A 74 -34.07 -1.40 -19.76
C HIS A 74 -33.59 -0.90 -21.11
N ARG A 75 -32.64 -1.66 -21.66
CA ARG A 75 -32.50 -2.00 -23.08
C ARG A 75 -33.35 -1.11 -24.01
N HIS A 76 -32.76 -0.03 -24.51
CA HIS A 76 -33.20 0.56 -25.76
C HIS A 76 -32.75 -0.35 -26.89
N GLU A 77 -33.66 -1.21 -27.33
CA GLU A 77 -33.62 -1.77 -28.65
C GLU A 77 -34.80 -1.23 -29.44
N GLN A 78 -34.46 -0.65 -30.59
CA GLN A 78 -35.24 -0.57 -31.83
C GLN A 78 -36.24 0.59 -32.00
N ALA A 79 -35.89 1.47 -32.95
CA ALA A 79 -36.83 2.04 -33.90
C ALA A 79 -36.12 2.32 -35.23
N ALA A 80 -35.83 1.27 -35.99
CA ALA A 80 -35.60 1.35 -37.43
C ALA A 80 -36.65 0.46 -38.10
N GLY A 81 -37.76 1.10 -38.49
CA GLY A 81 -38.88 0.44 -39.14
C GLY A 81 -38.49 -0.06 -40.53
N LYS A 82 -38.49 -1.38 -40.70
CA LYS A 82 -38.68 -2.01 -42.01
C LYS A 82 -39.99 -2.80 -41.97
N LYS A 83 -40.94 -2.31 -42.76
CA LYS A 83 -42.20 -2.98 -43.10
C LYS A 83 -41.89 -4.36 -43.68
N MET A 84 -42.28 -5.43 -43.00
CA MET A 84 -42.42 -6.74 -43.63
C MET A 84 -43.90 -7.11 -43.68
N ARG A 85 -44.32 -7.45 -44.89
CA ARG A 85 -45.66 -7.80 -45.31
C ARG A 85 -46.08 -9.11 -44.62
N GLY A 86 -47.31 -9.15 -44.15
CA GLY A 86 -47.94 -10.34 -43.60
C GLY A 86 -47.98 -11.47 -44.63
N ALA A 87 -47.48 -12.63 -44.22
CA ALA A 87 -47.86 -13.91 -44.77
C ALA A 87 -48.60 -14.64 -43.64
N ASP A 88 -49.93 -14.68 -43.75
CA ASP A 88 -50.80 -15.49 -42.91
C ASP A 88 -50.51 -16.97 -43.19
N THR A 89 -49.58 -17.55 -42.44
CA THR A 89 -49.44 -19.01 -42.37
C THR A 89 -50.14 -19.48 -41.11
N ARG A 90 -51.42 -19.88 -41.26
CA ARG A 90 -52.15 -20.69 -40.29
C ARG A 90 -51.48 -22.05 -40.15
N LEU A 91 -50.37 -22.09 -39.43
CA LEU A 91 -49.71 -23.33 -39.05
C LEU A 91 -50.52 -23.92 -37.89
N LYS A 92 -51.31 -24.97 -38.17
CA LYS A 92 -52.03 -25.72 -37.14
C LYS A 92 -51.01 -26.48 -36.29
N TRP A 93 -50.61 -25.89 -35.17
CA TRP A 93 -49.73 -26.54 -34.20
C TRP A 93 -50.45 -27.75 -33.61
N HIS A 94 -50.00 -28.96 -33.96
CA HIS A 94 -50.40 -30.14 -33.21
C HIS A 94 -49.91 -29.99 -31.75
N PRO A 95 -50.71 -30.37 -30.74
CA PRO A 95 -50.34 -30.20 -29.34
C PRO A 95 -48.99 -30.85 -28.98
N ALA A 96 -48.59 -31.92 -29.68
CA ALA A 96 -47.29 -32.56 -29.52
C ALA A 96 -46.09 -31.66 -29.88
N ILE A 97 -46.24 -30.75 -30.86
CA ILE A 97 -45.18 -29.84 -31.30
C ILE A 97 -44.97 -28.72 -30.27
N VAL A 98 -46.06 -28.27 -29.63
CA VAL A 98 -45.99 -27.29 -28.54
C VAL A 98 -45.25 -27.87 -27.33
N VAL A 99 -45.54 -29.13 -26.97
CA VAL A 99 -44.86 -29.82 -25.86
C VAL A 99 -43.36 -30.01 -26.15
N LEU A 100 -42.99 -30.41 -27.37
CA LEU A 100 -41.58 -30.56 -27.76
C LEU A 100 -40.82 -29.22 -27.76
N ALA A 101 -41.46 -28.13 -28.18
CA ALA A 101 -40.85 -26.79 -28.15
C ALA A 101 -40.61 -26.29 -26.73
N ILE A 102 -41.52 -26.58 -25.79
CA ILE A 102 -41.35 -26.21 -24.37
C ILE A 102 -40.22 -27.01 -23.73
N ILE A 103 -40.15 -28.33 -23.95
CA ILE A 103 -39.10 -29.18 -23.40
C ILE A 103 -37.73 -28.79 -23.97
N GLY A 104 -37.64 -28.56 -25.29
CA GLY A 104 -36.41 -28.11 -25.94
C GLY A 104 -35.96 -26.72 -25.48
N GLY A 105 -36.90 -25.78 -25.31
CA GLY A 105 -36.63 -24.45 -24.79
C GLY A 105 -36.09 -24.46 -23.35
N CYS A 106 -36.68 -25.29 -22.48
CA CYS A 106 -36.20 -25.46 -21.10
C CYS A 106 -34.79 -26.07 -21.05
N ALA A 107 -34.49 -27.07 -21.89
CA ALA A 107 -33.15 -27.67 -21.94
C ALA A 107 -32.08 -26.66 -22.41
N ILE A 108 -32.40 -25.80 -23.38
CA ILE A 108 -31.51 -24.73 -23.85
C ILE A 108 -31.29 -23.69 -22.73
N ILE A 109 -32.34 -23.27 -22.02
CA ILE A 109 -32.22 -22.31 -20.91
C ILE A 109 -31.35 -22.86 -19.77
N LEU A 110 -31.44 -24.16 -19.47
CA LEU A 110 -30.65 -24.80 -18.42
C LEU A 110 -29.17 -25.02 -18.80
N THR A 111 -28.87 -25.18 -20.09
CA THR A 111 -27.50 -25.40 -20.58
C THR A 111 -26.77 -24.09 -20.94
N LEU A 112 -27.49 -23.01 -21.25
CA LEU A 112 -26.93 -21.69 -21.54
C LEU A 112 -25.97 -21.13 -20.46
N PRO A 113 -26.24 -21.21 -19.14
CA PRO A 113 -25.30 -20.71 -18.14
C PRO A 113 -23.99 -21.52 -18.06
N TYR A 114 -24.00 -22.79 -18.46
CA TYR A 114 -22.79 -23.63 -18.53
C TYR A 114 -21.91 -23.28 -19.73
N ILE A 115 -22.51 -22.89 -20.86
CA ILE A 115 -21.76 -22.56 -22.09
C ILE A 115 -21.24 -21.11 -22.05
N PHE A 116 -22.03 -20.18 -21.50
CA PHE A 116 -21.70 -18.75 -21.55
C PHE A 116 -20.84 -18.22 -20.41
N GLY A 117 -20.43 -19.05 -19.44
CA GLY A 117 -19.43 -18.66 -18.45
C GLY A 117 -19.74 -17.35 -17.72
N LEU A 118 -21.03 -16.98 -17.61
CA LEU A 118 -21.50 -15.87 -16.78
C LEU A 118 -21.52 -16.31 -15.30
N GLY A 119 -20.43 -16.95 -14.87
CA GLY A 119 -20.02 -16.85 -13.49
C GLY A 119 -19.66 -15.38 -13.29
N SER A 120 -20.62 -14.61 -12.78
CA SER A 120 -20.29 -13.38 -12.07
C SER A 120 -19.32 -13.79 -10.97
N SER A 121 -18.02 -13.73 -11.28
CA SER A 121 -16.97 -13.92 -10.30
C SER A 121 -17.32 -12.93 -9.21
N PRO A 122 -17.69 -13.39 -8.01
CA PRO A 122 -17.88 -12.46 -6.92
C PRO A 122 -16.60 -11.64 -6.87
N GLN A 123 -16.71 -10.32 -6.74
CA GLN A 123 -15.63 -9.56 -6.14
C GLN A 123 -15.44 -10.17 -4.75
N GLN A 124 -14.70 -11.28 -4.68
CA GLN A 124 -14.10 -11.75 -3.46
C GLN A 124 -13.20 -10.58 -3.09
N THR A 125 -13.62 -9.85 -2.06
CA THR A 125 -12.72 -9.02 -1.28
C THR A 125 -11.58 -9.94 -0.90
N ALA A 126 -10.50 -9.92 -1.69
CA ALA A 126 -9.33 -10.72 -1.45
C ALA A 126 -8.84 -10.29 -0.06
N VAL A 127 -9.11 -11.13 0.93
CA VAL A 127 -8.65 -10.88 2.29
C VAL A 127 -7.14 -11.00 2.21
N GLU A 128 -6.45 -9.92 2.54
CA GLU A 128 -4.99 -9.88 2.47
C GLU A 128 -4.41 -10.89 3.47
N GLN A 129 -3.81 -11.95 2.96
CA GLN A 129 -3.15 -12.96 3.79
C GLN A 129 -1.73 -12.50 4.12
N ARG A 130 -1.54 -12.03 5.36
CA ARG A 130 -0.23 -11.61 5.89
C ARG A 130 0.55 -12.79 6.45
N SER A 131 1.87 -12.69 6.41
CA SER A 131 2.77 -13.63 7.09
C SER A 131 2.60 -13.50 8.60
N VAL A 132 2.72 -14.61 9.31
CA VAL A 132 2.75 -14.64 10.78
C VAL A 132 4.09 -14.08 11.30
N ASP A 133 5.15 -14.17 10.50
CA ASP A 133 6.48 -13.64 10.82
C ASP A 133 6.54 -12.10 10.64
N PRO A 134 6.75 -11.33 11.73
CA PRO A 134 6.87 -9.87 11.68
C PRO A 134 8.05 -9.36 10.83
N HIS A 135 9.15 -10.13 10.70
CA HIS A 135 10.30 -9.73 9.89
C HIS A 135 9.96 -9.74 8.40
N VAL A 136 9.19 -10.75 7.96
CA VAL A 136 8.68 -10.83 6.59
C VAL A 136 7.79 -9.63 6.28
N GLU A 137 6.82 -9.31 7.14
CA GLU A 137 5.91 -8.17 6.90
C GLU A 137 6.63 -6.82 6.93
N THR A 138 7.64 -6.66 7.78
CA THR A 138 8.48 -5.45 7.81
C THR A 138 9.21 -5.26 6.48
N ARG A 139 9.83 -6.33 5.96
CA ARG A 139 10.49 -6.31 4.64
C ARG A 139 9.51 -6.07 3.51
N VAL A 140 8.35 -6.74 3.52
CA VAL A 140 7.29 -6.54 2.52
C VAL A 140 6.85 -5.08 2.49
N THR A 141 6.63 -4.47 3.66
CA THR A 141 6.21 -3.06 3.77
C THR A 141 7.29 -2.11 3.27
N ALA A 142 8.56 -2.37 3.60
CA ALA A 142 9.70 -1.56 3.17
C ALA A 142 9.98 -1.64 1.67
N ILE A 143 9.71 -2.78 1.03
CA ILE A 143 9.79 -2.93 -0.43
C ILE A 143 8.58 -2.26 -1.07
N ALA A 144 7.37 -2.53 -0.56
CA ALA A 144 6.14 -1.98 -1.11
C ALA A 144 6.08 -0.45 -1.05
N SER A 145 6.65 0.19 -0.02
CA SER A 145 6.68 1.67 0.06
C SER A 145 7.47 2.34 -1.08
N ARG A 146 8.32 1.59 -1.79
CA ARG A 146 9.09 2.06 -2.96
C ARG A 146 8.24 2.18 -4.23
N PHE A 147 7.06 1.57 -4.23
CA PHE A 147 6.15 1.55 -5.37
C PHE A 147 4.91 2.41 -5.12
N SER A 148 4.40 3.01 -6.18
CA SER A 148 3.05 3.60 -6.19
C SER A 148 2.05 2.58 -6.71
N CYS A 149 0.84 2.57 -6.16
CA CYS A 149 -0.18 1.62 -6.57
C CYS A 149 -0.60 1.81 -8.04
N SER A 150 -0.50 0.74 -8.82
CA SER A 150 -0.78 0.72 -10.27
C SER A 150 -2.27 0.70 -10.64
N CYS A 151 -3.18 0.64 -9.65
CA CYS A 151 -4.62 0.43 -9.86
C CYS A 151 -5.33 1.55 -10.65
N GLY A 152 -4.73 2.76 -10.74
CA GLY A 152 -5.32 3.94 -11.38
C GLY A 152 -6.49 4.61 -10.63
N THR A 153 -7.13 3.94 -9.67
CA THR A 153 -8.29 4.46 -8.92
C THR A 153 -7.98 4.90 -7.50
N CYS A 154 -6.77 4.60 -7.02
CA CYS A 154 -6.41 4.73 -5.60
C CYS A 154 -5.60 6.01 -5.30
N GLY A 155 -5.53 6.96 -6.24
CA GLY A 155 -4.87 8.25 -6.05
C GLY A 155 -3.36 8.15 -5.82
N GLU A 156 -2.67 7.22 -6.49
CA GLU A 156 -1.21 7.01 -6.40
C GLU A 156 -0.67 6.75 -4.98
N LEU A 157 -1.52 6.26 -4.07
CA LEU A 157 -1.09 5.81 -2.75
C LEU A 157 0.08 4.82 -2.87
N SER A 158 0.98 4.87 -1.89
CA SER A 158 2.06 3.90 -1.80
C SER A 158 1.49 2.47 -1.78
N LEU A 159 2.17 1.54 -2.43
CA LEU A 159 1.74 0.15 -2.44
C LEU A 159 1.70 -0.44 -1.02
N GLY A 160 2.49 0.07 -0.08
CA GLY A 160 2.43 -0.34 1.33
C GLY A 160 1.13 0.04 2.07
N THR A 161 0.47 1.13 1.66
CA THR A 161 -0.74 1.65 2.33
C THR A 161 -2.03 1.38 1.56
N CYS A 162 -1.94 1.13 0.26
CA CYS A 162 -3.11 0.92 -0.58
C CYS A 162 -3.81 -0.42 -0.28
N THR A 163 -5.13 -0.40 -0.11
CA THR A 163 -5.93 -1.60 0.22
C THR A 163 -6.72 -2.16 -0.96
N CYS A 164 -6.48 -1.69 -2.18
CA CYS A 164 -7.18 -2.18 -3.36
C CYS A 164 -6.74 -3.61 -3.73
N GLY A 165 -7.58 -4.34 -4.47
CA GLY A 165 -7.27 -5.72 -4.88
C GLY A 165 -5.94 -5.87 -5.60
N ARG A 166 -5.61 -4.92 -6.51
CA ARG A 166 -4.31 -4.90 -7.19
C ARG A 166 -3.13 -4.76 -6.22
N ALA A 167 -3.24 -3.88 -5.24
CA ALA A 167 -2.19 -3.69 -4.24
C ALA A 167 -1.99 -4.95 -3.37
N ILE A 168 -3.08 -5.67 -3.08
CA ILE A 168 -3.03 -6.94 -2.36
C ILE A 168 -2.30 -8.01 -3.17
N GLU A 169 -2.57 -8.11 -4.48
CA GLU A 169 -1.86 -9.02 -5.39
C GLU A 169 -0.35 -8.71 -5.44
N GLU A 170 0.01 -7.44 -5.62
CA GLU A 170 1.41 -7.00 -5.69
C GLU A 170 2.16 -7.27 -4.37
N ARG A 171 1.56 -6.97 -3.21
CA ARG A 171 2.15 -7.30 -1.90
C ARG A 171 2.26 -8.81 -1.68
N THR A 172 1.32 -9.59 -2.21
CA THR A 172 1.39 -11.06 -2.14
C THR A 172 2.58 -11.59 -2.94
N LEU A 173 2.85 -11.02 -4.13
CA LEU A 173 4.06 -11.35 -4.88
C LEU A 173 5.33 -11.02 -4.09
N ILE A 174 5.41 -9.81 -3.52
CA ILE A 174 6.56 -9.38 -2.70
C ILE A 174 6.77 -10.37 -1.55
N ARG A 175 5.70 -10.72 -0.81
CA ARG A 175 5.74 -11.66 0.31
C ARG A 175 6.29 -13.03 -0.08
N ASN A 176 5.81 -13.59 -1.20
CA ASN A 176 6.29 -14.86 -1.71
C ASN A 176 7.79 -14.83 -2.03
N ARG A 177 8.29 -13.73 -2.60
CA ARG A 177 9.71 -13.58 -2.92
C ARG A 177 10.59 -13.34 -1.69
N VAL A 178 10.09 -12.60 -0.70
CA VAL A 178 10.76 -12.43 0.61
C VAL A 178 10.91 -13.78 1.30
N GLN A 179 9.85 -14.60 1.32
CA GLN A 179 9.87 -15.94 1.90
C GLN A 179 10.78 -16.90 1.12
N ALA A 180 10.94 -16.70 -0.19
CA ALA A 180 11.90 -17.45 -1.02
C ALA A 180 13.36 -17.04 -0.80
N GLY A 181 13.65 -16.10 0.10
CA GLY A 181 15.01 -15.67 0.42
C GLY A 181 15.67 -14.78 -0.63
N GLN A 182 14.90 -14.14 -1.52
CA GLN A 182 15.46 -13.22 -2.51
C GLN A 182 15.96 -11.92 -1.88
N SER A 183 16.94 -11.27 -2.52
CA SER A 183 17.42 -9.96 -2.10
C SER A 183 16.41 -8.87 -2.43
N ASP A 184 16.39 -7.80 -1.63
CA ASP A 184 15.46 -6.67 -1.85
C ASP A 184 15.62 -6.06 -3.25
N SER A 185 16.84 -6.00 -3.79
CA SER A 185 17.11 -5.52 -5.15
C SER A 185 16.45 -6.38 -6.23
N GLN A 186 16.58 -7.72 -6.14
CA GLN A 186 15.95 -8.66 -7.07
C GLN A 186 14.42 -8.59 -7.00
N ILE A 187 13.88 -8.42 -5.79
CA ILE A 187 12.43 -8.27 -5.60
C ILE A 187 11.96 -6.97 -6.23
N VAL A 188 12.64 -5.86 -5.98
CA VAL A 188 12.30 -4.54 -6.56
C VAL A 188 12.37 -4.59 -8.09
N GLU A 189 13.41 -5.17 -8.67
CA GLU A 189 13.56 -5.33 -10.12
C GLU A 189 12.44 -6.21 -10.71
N THR A 190 12.11 -7.32 -10.04
CA THR A 190 11.00 -8.20 -10.44
C THR A 190 9.66 -7.46 -10.40
N VAL A 191 9.34 -6.78 -9.30
CA VAL A 191 8.06 -6.08 -9.14
C VAL A 191 7.95 -4.94 -10.14
N ASN A 192 9.03 -4.18 -10.33
CA ASN A 192 9.08 -3.09 -11.31
C ASN A 192 8.95 -3.59 -12.76
N SER A 193 9.54 -4.74 -13.10
CA SER A 193 9.40 -5.32 -14.45
C SER A 193 8.01 -5.86 -14.74
N ILE A 194 7.27 -6.33 -13.71
CA ILE A 194 5.90 -6.85 -13.87
C ILE A 194 4.86 -5.74 -13.83
N TYR A 195 4.94 -4.85 -12.83
CA TYR A 195 3.90 -3.86 -12.55
C TYR A 195 4.32 -2.43 -12.88
N GLY A 196 5.61 -2.12 -12.85
CA GLY A 196 6.12 -0.76 -13.01
C GLY A 196 6.00 0.08 -11.73
N PHE A 197 5.78 1.39 -11.90
CA PHE A 197 5.49 2.36 -10.83
C PHE A 197 6.48 2.39 -9.66
N LEU A 198 7.73 1.97 -9.85
CA LEU A 198 8.82 2.26 -8.93
C LEU A 198 8.99 3.79 -8.87
N LYS A 199 8.97 4.36 -7.66
CA LYS A 199 9.14 5.80 -7.48
C LYS A 199 10.54 6.23 -7.95
N GLU A 200 10.62 7.40 -8.57
CA GLU A 200 11.86 7.94 -9.16
C GLU A 200 13.02 8.00 -8.17
N GLU A 201 12.75 8.27 -6.91
CA GLU A 201 13.75 8.30 -5.83
C GLU A 201 14.48 6.95 -5.62
N TYR A 202 13.93 5.84 -6.12
CA TYR A 202 14.54 4.50 -6.07
C TYR A 202 15.01 3.99 -7.43
N LYS A 203 14.78 4.73 -8.53
CA LYS A 203 15.40 4.40 -9.81
C LYS A 203 16.86 4.82 -9.71
N GLU A 204 17.75 3.82 -9.72
CA GLU A 204 19.19 4.06 -9.59
C GLU A 204 19.64 5.22 -10.48
N GLN A 205 20.26 6.23 -9.87
CA GLN A 205 20.97 7.25 -10.63
C GLN A 205 22.09 6.56 -11.42
N PRO A 206 22.17 6.72 -12.75
CA PRO A 206 23.25 6.15 -13.54
C PRO A 206 24.54 6.91 -13.22
N GLY A 207 25.27 6.52 -12.17
CA GLY A 207 26.44 7.28 -11.74
C GLY A 207 27.34 6.68 -10.67
N THR A 208 26.86 5.86 -9.73
CA THR A 208 27.73 5.28 -8.69
C THR A 208 28.01 3.81 -8.98
N LYS A 209 28.86 3.58 -9.98
CA LYS A 209 29.68 2.36 -10.03
C LYS A 209 30.48 2.31 -8.73
N SER A 210 30.00 1.56 -7.76
CA SER A 210 30.79 1.20 -6.59
C SER A 210 31.98 0.36 -7.10
N LYS A 211 33.14 1.00 -7.24
CA LYS A 211 34.42 0.35 -7.49
C LYS A 211 34.78 -0.49 -6.26
N GLY A 212 34.16 -1.65 -6.12
CA GLY A 212 34.71 -2.75 -5.32
C GLY A 212 35.80 -3.42 -6.13
N LYS A 213 37.06 -3.08 -5.85
CA LYS A 213 38.25 -3.68 -6.45
C LYS A 213 38.22 -5.20 -6.29
N GLU A 214 38.05 -5.91 -7.40
CA GLU A 214 38.50 -7.30 -7.53
C GLU A 214 40.03 -7.31 -7.44
N ASN A 215 40.57 -7.70 -6.29
CA ASN A 215 41.95 -8.14 -6.22
C ASN A 215 42.00 -9.62 -6.63
N ALA A 216 42.13 -9.85 -7.93
CA ALA A 216 42.53 -11.13 -8.50
C ALA A 216 43.98 -11.45 -8.05
N ARG A 217 44.12 -12.35 -7.08
CA ARG A 217 45.40 -13.04 -6.83
C ARG A 217 45.35 -14.41 -7.50
N LYS A 218 46.18 -14.55 -8.53
CA LYS A 218 46.58 -15.81 -9.16
C LYS A 218 47.11 -16.80 -8.13
N SER A 219 46.61 -18.02 -8.15
CA SER A 219 47.38 -19.23 -7.88
C SER A 219 46.67 -20.43 -8.50
N SER A 220 47.33 -21.04 -9.49
CA SER A 220 46.98 -22.33 -10.11
C SER A 220 47.46 -23.51 -9.23
N PRO A 221 47.41 -24.78 -9.69
CA PRO A 221 46.48 -25.80 -9.20
C PRO A 221 47.19 -26.99 -8.51
N SER A 222 46.37 -27.95 -8.03
CA SER A 222 46.75 -29.26 -7.44
C SER A 222 47.10 -29.14 -5.94
N ASP A 223 46.46 -29.85 -4.99
CA ASP A 223 46.23 -31.28 -4.95
C ASP A 223 44.90 -31.69 -4.26
N ILE A 224 44.53 -32.94 -4.51
CA ILE A 224 43.29 -33.63 -4.17
C ILE A 224 43.38 -34.26 -2.75
N LEU A 225 42.21 -34.39 -2.08
CA LEU A 225 41.81 -35.35 -1.01
C LEU A 225 41.62 -34.75 0.42
N PRO A 226 40.86 -35.40 1.35
CA PRO A 226 39.42 -35.15 1.50
C PRO A 226 38.97 -34.92 2.97
N LEU A 227 37.69 -34.56 3.10
CA LEU A 227 36.79 -34.73 4.26
C LEU A 227 37.13 -34.11 5.63
N SER A 228 36.11 -33.43 6.14
CA SER A 228 35.77 -33.22 7.55
C SER A 228 36.19 -31.90 8.21
N GLN A 229 35.15 -31.18 8.66
CA GLN A 229 35.11 -30.16 9.71
C GLN A 229 35.89 -28.86 9.46
N ARG A 230 35.18 -27.85 8.95
CA ARG A 230 35.42 -26.43 9.27
C ARG A 230 34.13 -25.61 9.11
N THR A 231 33.26 -25.70 10.11
CA THR A 231 32.39 -24.58 10.47
C THR A 231 33.25 -23.58 11.23
N SER A 232 33.85 -22.65 10.51
CA SER A 232 34.39 -21.42 11.04
C SER A 232 34.08 -20.32 10.03
N GLU A 233 32.79 -19.99 9.93
CA GLU A 233 32.36 -18.75 9.31
C GLU A 233 32.87 -17.62 10.20
N SER A 234 34.02 -17.06 9.83
CA SER A 234 34.45 -15.77 10.36
C SER A 234 33.29 -14.79 10.16
N PRO A 235 32.80 -14.11 11.21
CA PRO A 235 31.70 -13.18 11.06
C PRO A 235 32.17 -12.08 10.11
N SER A 236 31.58 -12.05 8.92
CA SER A 236 31.72 -10.94 8.00
C SER A 236 31.35 -9.67 8.75
N PHE A 237 32.32 -8.78 8.93
CA PHE A 237 32.18 -7.53 9.64
C PHE A 237 31.33 -6.58 8.79
N VAL A 238 30.02 -6.75 8.84
CA VAL A 238 29.07 -5.84 8.20
C VAL A 238 28.83 -4.69 9.18
N ILE A 239 29.19 -3.48 8.76
CA ILE A 239 28.94 -2.25 9.51
C ILE A 239 27.42 -2.05 9.58
N ALA A 240 26.91 -1.73 10.77
CA ALA A 240 25.50 -1.47 10.96
C ALA A 240 25.09 -0.18 10.25
N THR A 241 23.94 -0.22 9.62
CA THR A 241 23.34 0.88 8.86
C THR A 241 22.00 1.29 9.49
N GLN A 242 21.40 2.36 8.96
CA GLN A 242 20.11 2.85 9.48
C GLN A 242 18.98 1.80 9.37
N SER A 243 19.05 0.86 8.43
CA SER A 243 18.08 -0.24 8.34
C SER A 243 18.18 -1.24 9.48
N ASP A 244 19.35 -1.36 10.11
CA ASP A 244 19.62 -2.35 11.17
C ASP A 244 19.21 -1.84 12.56
N ARG A 245 18.82 -0.57 12.65
CA ARG A 245 18.36 0.09 13.88
C ARG A 245 17.26 -0.69 14.59
N THR A 246 16.26 -1.15 13.84
CA THR A 246 15.12 -1.90 14.41
C THR A 246 15.54 -3.23 15.00
N GLU A 247 16.53 -3.90 14.38
CA GLU A 247 17.12 -5.12 14.91
C GLU A 247 17.81 -4.85 16.24
N VAL A 248 18.69 -3.84 16.31
CA VAL A 248 19.34 -3.44 17.57
C VAL A 248 18.31 -3.13 18.66
N PHE A 249 17.23 -2.42 18.34
CA PHE A 249 16.19 -2.08 19.31
C PHE A 249 15.43 -3.29 19.84
N SER A 250 15.24 -4.32 19.01
CA SER A 250 14.52 -5.52 19.41
C SER A 250 15.21 -6.29 20.53
N HIS A 251 16.52 -6.13 20.68
CA HIS A 251 17.33 -6.77 21.73
C HIS A 251 17.22 -6.11 23.11
N PHE A 252 16.51 -4.99 23.28
CA PHE A 252 16.48 -4.27 24.56
C PHE A 252 15.07 -4.03 25.08
N ARG A 253 14.94 -3.99 26.41
CA ARG A 253 13.77 -3.45 27.10
C ARG A 253 13.90 -1.94 27.31
N CYS A 254 12.79 -1.20 27.47
CA CYS A 254 12.90 0.20 27.90
C CYS A 254 13.58 0.26 29.28
N PRO A 255 14.71 0.95 29.44
CA PRO A 255 15.38 1.05 30.75
C PRO A 255 14.60 1.93 31.74
N CYS A 256 13.63 2.69 31.24
CA CYS A 256 12.87 3.67 32.00
C CYS A 256 12.03 3.04 33.13
N GLY A 257 11.53 1.81 32.97
CA GLY A 257 10.62 1.15 33.92
C GLY A 257 9.26 1.83 34.15
N GLN A 258 9.01 2.99 33.52
CA GLN A 258 7.85 3.84 33.78
C GLN A 258 6.85 3.92 32.62
N CYS A 259 7.26 3.61 31.38
CA CYS A 259 6.39 3.79 30.20
C CYS A 259 5.35 2.67 30.02
N GLY A 260 5.42 1.58 30.78
CA GLY A 260 4.56 0.40 30.61
C GLY A 260 4.75 -0.36 29.29
N ILE A 261 5.67 0.10 28.44
CA ILE A 261 6.04 -0.54 27.17
C ILE A 261 7.40 -1.22 27.37
N ASP A 262 7.37 -2.54 27.38
CA ASP A 262 8.55 -3.35 27.65
C ASP A 262 9.58 -3.27 26.52
N GLU A 263 9.17 -3.20 25.25
CA GLU A 263 10.10 -3.27 24.12
C GLU A 263 10.66 -1.90 23.73
N LEU A 264 11.99 -1.78 23.62
CA LEU A 264 12.62 -0.52 23.26
C LEU A 264 12.19 -0.05 21.86
N LYS A 265 12.03 -0.97 20.90
CA LYS A 265 11.55 -0.62 19.55
C LYS A 265 10.21 0.13 19.58
N ASP A 266 9.32 -0.21 20.51
CA ASP A 266 7.96 0.32 20.58
C ASP A 266 7.81 1.49 21.57
N CYS A 267 8.68 1.61 22.59
CA CYS A 267 8.60 2.74 23.54
C CYS A 267 9.21 4.03 22.95
N SER A 268 8.57 5.17 23.24
CA SER A 268 8.98 6.51 22.79
C SER A 268 9.13 7.51 23.95
N CYS A 269 9.27 7.02 25.18
CA CYS A 269 9.32 7.87 26.38
C CYS A 269 10.57 8.75 26.44
N ASN A 270 10.39 9.94 27.01
CA ASN A 270 11.44 10.96 27.17
C ASN A 270 11.87 11.13 28.65
N HIS A 271 11.78 10.06 29.44
CA HIS A 271 12.29 10.08 30.81
C HIS A 271 13.83 9.98 30.80
N PRO A 272 14.53 10.40 31.87
CA PRO A 272 15.97 10.14 31.99
C PRO A 272 16.26 8.65 31.83
N ARG A 273 17.26 8.30 31.00
CA ARG A 273 17.56 6.91 30.61
C ARG A 273 16.39 6.19 29.91
N GLY A 274 15.47 6.96 29.31
CA GLY A 274 14.31 6.46 28.59
C GLY A 274 14.59 6.09 27.14
N ALA A 275 13.54 5.67 26.44
CA ALA A 275 13.66 5.13 25.10
C ALA A 275 14.28 6.13 24.11
N GLN A 276 13.91 7.41 24.18
CA GLN A 276 14.47 8.42 23.27
C GLN A 276 15.99 8.59 23.44
N GLU A 277 16.50 8.50 24.66
CA GLU A 277 17.94 8.63 24.93
C GLU A 277 18.72 7.45 24.35
N VAL A 278 18.24 6.22 24.59
CA VAL A 278 18.88 5.01 24.06
C VAL A 278 18.81 4.97 22.53
N LYS A 279 17.66 5.31 21.95
CA LYS A 279 17.48 5.36 20.49
C LYS A 279 18.42 6.37 19.84
N ARG A 280 18.57 7.56 20.44
CA ARG A 280 19.50 8.59 19.96
C ARG A 280 20.95 8.15 20.05
N PHE A 281 21.33 7.47 21.13
CA PHE A 281 22.67 6.92 21.27
C PHE A 281 22.98 5.87 20.18
N ILE A 282 22.01 5.02 19.84
CA ILE A 282 22.18 4.04 18.76
C ILE A 282 22.28 4.74 17.40
N ASP A 283 21.43 5.73 17.12
CA ASP A 283 21.50 6.52 15.89
C ASP A 283 22.85 7.23 15.74
N GLU A 284 23.38 7.81 16.83
CA GLU A 284 24.72 8.43 16.87
C GLU A 284 25.83 7.42 16.58
N LYS A 285 25.73 6.20 17.12
CA LYS A 285 26.75 5.17 16.87
C LYS A 285 26.66 4.55 15.48
N ILE A 286 25.47 4.49 14.89
CA ILE A 286 25.29 4.09 13.49
C ILE A 286 25.92 5.15 12.57
N SER A 287 25.71 6.44 12.84
CA SER A 287 26.27 7.51 11.99
C SER A 287 27.81 7.65 12.07
N GLU A 288 28.45 7.01 13.05
CA GLU A 288 29.90 6.87 13.09
C GLU A 288 30.45 5.86 12.05
N ASP A 289 29.60 5.04 11.40
CA ASP A 289 29.97 4.03 10.37
C ASP A 289 31.10 3.07 10.80
N ARG A 290 31.16 2.73 12.10
CA ARG A 290 32.29 1.97 12.68
C ARG A 290 31.93 0.69 13.42
N TYR A 291 30.65 0.49 13.75
CA TYR A 291 30.24 -0.62 14.59
C TYR A 291 29.35 -1.58 13.81
N ALA A 292 29.59 -2.87 13.96
CA ALA A 292 28.65 -3.91 13.53
C ALA A 292 27.45 -3.99 14.49
N VAL A 293 26.35 -4.61 14.05
CA VAL A 293 25.12 -4.79 14.87
C VAL A 293 25.43 -5.39 16.24
N ASN A 294 26.23 -6.46 16.28
CA ASN A 294 26.63 -7.11 17.53
C ASN A 294 27.47 -6.22 18.46
N GLN A 295 28.28 -5.32 17.90
CA GLN A 295 29.06 -4.37 18.68
C GLN A 295 28.19 -3.25 19.24
N LEU A 296 27.21 -2.78 18.47
CA LEU A 296 26.21 -1.83 18.95
C LEU A 296 25.39 -2.42 20.11
N ILE A 297 24.96 -3.68 19.99
CA ILE A 297 24.27 -4.39 21.08
C ILE A 297 25.16 -4.41 22.32
N ALA A 298 26.43 -4.80 22.20
CA ALA A 298 27.35 -4.81 23.35
C ALA A 298 27.55 -3.42 23.97
N LEU A 299 27.66 -2.36 23.15
CA LEU A 299 27.80 -0.98 23.63
C LEU A 299 26.56 -0.47 24.37
N VAL A 300 25.37 -0.77 23.85
CA VAL A 300 24.11 -0.38 24.48
C VAL A 300 23.91 -1.15 25.79
N GLU A 301 24.19 -2.45 25.79
CA GLU A 301 24.17 -3.28 27.01
C GLU A 301 25.13 -2.75 28.06
N GLN A 302 26.35 -2.35 27.67
CA GLN A 302 27.35 -1.78 28.58
C GLN A 302 26.89 -0.44 29.18
N LYS A 303 26.24 0.43 28.38
CA LYS A 303 25.86 1.79 28.82
C LYS A 303 24.50 1.85 29.53
N TYR A 304 23.53 1.07 29.07
CA TYR A 304 22.12 1.16 29.50
C TYR A 304 21.58 -0.13 30.14
N GLY A 305 22.24 -1.28 29.93
CA GLY A 305 21.78 -2.59 30.40
C GLY A 305 20.49 -3.05 29.70
N ASN A 306 19.73 -3.90 30.40
CA ASN A 306 18.38 -4.33 29.99
C ASN A 306 18.30 -5.06 28.64
N ARG A 307 19.34 -5.82 28.28
CA ARG A 307 19.30 -6.73 27.14
C ARG A 307 18.30 -7.85 27.39
N LYS A 308 17.53 -8.19 26.36
CA LYS A 308 16.66 -9.37 26.32
C LYS A 308 17.53 -10.57 25.96
N TYR A 309 17.50 -11.59 26.82
CA TYR A 309 18.10 -12.90 26.61
C TYR A 309 17.09 -13.84 25.95
#